data_AF-A0A2D6U171-F1
#
_entry.id   AF-A0A2D6U171-F1
#
_cell.length_a   1.000
_cell.length_b   1.000
_cell.length_c   1.000
_cell.angle_alpha   90.00
_cell.angle_beta   90.00
_cell.angle_gamma   90.00
#
_symmetry.space_group_name_H-M   'P 1'
#
loop_
_entity.id
_entity.type
_entity.pdbx_description
1 polymer ?
#
loop_
_entity_poly.entity_id
_entity_poly.type
_entity_poly.pdbx_seq_one_letter_code
_entity_poly.pdbx_strand_id
1 'polypeptide(L)'
;MKYLFVIYTDIEYKQHLDNFKTQEFYKQICDDSTIEVIEWGTDFHTDYRDLPTKTQEMMKWCSENKEYDYLVKCDDTTFMREDLKVDFVYDNVNIFIHHGDYCGIKKRVFNYDDFYIEWYKNKGLGELDKSLSDIANGYFYDGKCYTVSKDFSYFIGQQRGISKIFTKRLSIEDVMVSFIYREMYED
;
A
#
# COMPACT_ATOMS: atom_id res chain seq x y z
N MET A 1 -19.85 8.41 3.43
CA MET A 1 -18.40 8.21 3.42
C MET A 1 -18.03 7.78 2.02
N LYS A 2 -17.03 8.41 1.41
CA LYS A 2 -16.55 8.15 0.05
C LYS A 2 -15.20 7.44 0.10
N TYR A 3 -15.00 6.45 -0.77
CA TYR A 3 -13.74 5.71 -0.88
C TYR A 3 -13.12 5.92 -2.24
N LEU A 4 -11.79 6.01 -2.26
CA LEU A 4 -11.00 5.87 -3.47
C LEU A 4 -10.27 4.53 -3.41
N PHE A 5 -10.72 3.55 -4.20
CA PHE A 5 -10.06 2.25 -4.33
C PHE A 5 -9.01 2.32 -5.44
N VAL A 6 -7.74 2.29 -5.04
CA VAL A 6 -6.59 2.40 -5.93
C VAL A 6 -6.00 1.01 -6.17
N ILE A 7 -6.14 0.51 -7.39
CA ILE A 7 -5.45 -0.69 -7.85
C ILE A 7 -4.02 -0.29 -8.21
N TYR A 8 -3.10 -0.61 -7.32
CA TYR A 8 -1.67 -0.39 -7.45
C TYR A 8 -1.08 -1.51 -8.30
N THR A 9 -0.55 -1.14 -9.45
CA THR A 9 -0.12 -2.07 -10.50
C THR A 9 1.14 -1.56 -11.17
N ASP A 10 1.69 -2.35 -12.08
CA ASP A 10 2.86 -2.03 -12.88
C ASP A 10 2.63 -2.60 -14.30
N ILE A 11 3.26 -2.01 -15.31
CA ILE A 11 3.06 -2.46 -16.70
C ILE A 11 3.34 -3.95 -16.89
N GLU A 12 4.29 -4.50 -16.12
CA GLU A 12 4.63 -5.93 -16.18
C GLU A 12 3.52 -6.83 -15.62
N TYR A 13 2.61 -6.29 -14.82
CA TYR A 13 1.53 -7.02 -14.16
C TYR A 13 0.16 -6.76 -14.80
N LYS A 14 0.12 -6.18 -16.01
CA LYS A 14 -1.12 -5.92 -16.74
C LYS A 14 -2.03 -7.15 -16.87
N GLN A 15 -1.47 -8.33 -17.07
CA GLN A 15 -2.27 -9.58 -17.10
C GLN A 15 -2.92 -9.90 -15.75
N HIS A 16 -2.24 -9.59 -14.63
CA HIS A 16 -2.80 -9.75 -13.29
C HIS A 16 -3.91 -8.74 -13.05
N LEU A 17 -3.74 -7.50 -13.48
CA LEU A 17 -4.79 -6.48 -13.45
C LEU A 17 -6.02 -6.89 -14.29
N ASP A 18 -5.82 -7.37 -15.51
CA ASP A 18 -6.90 -7.85 -16.36
C ASP A 18 -7.66 -9.00 -15.69
N ASN A 19 -6.94 -9.92 -15.03
CA ASN A 19 -7.55 -11.00 -14.27
C ASN A 19 -8.28 -10.50 -13.00
N PHE A 20 -7.72 -9.53 -12.28
CA PHE A 20 -8.37 -8.87 -11.13
C PHE A 20 -9.75 -8.33 -11.53
N LYS A 21 -9.84 -7.67 -12.70
CA LYS A 21 -11.08 -7.08 -13.21
C LYS A 21 -12.16 -8.11 -13.56
N THR A 22 -11.81 -9.38 -13.70
CA THR A 22 -12.79 -10.46 -13.90
C THR A 22 -13.38 -11.01 -12.61
N GLN A 23 -12.76 -10.71 -11.46
CA GLN A 23 -13.19 -11.22 -10.15
C GLN A 23 -14.51 -10.59 -9.73
N GLU A 24 -15.35 -11.36 -9.03
CA GLU A 24 -16.63 -10.88 -8.51
C GLU A 24 -16.44 -9.68 -7.58
N PHE A 25 -15.39 -9.72 -6.75
CA PHE A 25 -14.98 -8.61 -5.91
C PHE A 25 -14.85 -7.28 -6.66
N TYR A 26 -14.21 -7.28 -7.84
CA TYR A 26 -14.03 -6.07 -8.65
C TYR A 26 -15.37 -5.50 -9.11
N LYS A 27 -16.31 -6.36 -9.52
CA LYS A 27 -17.66 -5.92 -9.89
C LYS A 27 -18.38 -5.30 -8.71
N GLN A 28 -18.30 -5.93 -7.53
CA GLN A 28 -18.94 -5.42 -6.31
C GLN A 28 -18.44 -4.02 -5.94
N ILE A 29 -17.13 -3.76 -6.01
CA ILE A 29 -16.60 -2.40 -5.72
C ILE A 29 -16.94 -1.39 -6.82
N CYS A 30 -17.10 -1.81 -8.08
CA CYS A 30 -17.53 -0.91 -9.16
C CYS A 30 -19.03 -0.58 -9.11
N ASP A 31 -19.86 -1.49 -8.58
CA ASP A 31 -21.29 -1.30 -8.43
C ASP A 31 -21.66 -0.46 -7.18
N ASP A 32 -20.73 -0.28 -6.23
CA ASP A 32 -20.92 0.57 -5.06
C ASP A 32 -20.71 2.06 -5.39
N SER A 33 -21.81 2.83 -5.34
CA SER A 33 -21.81 4.28 -5.56
C SER A 33 -20.94 5.11 -4.60
N THR A 34 -20.49 4.54 -3.49
CA THR A 34 -19.60 5.18 -2.51
C THR A 34 -18.12 4.98 -2.82
N ILE A 35 -17.79 4.13 -3.80
CA ILE A 35 -16.42 3.77 -4.16
C ILE A 35 -16.10 4.29 -5.57
N GLU A 36 -15.06 5.12 -5.68
CA GLU A 36 -14.42 5.40 -6.97
C GLU A 36 -13.22 4.45 -7.14
N VAL A 37 -13.18 3.71 -8.25
CA VAL A 37 -12.06 2.81 -8.57
C VAL A 37 -11.12 3.48 -9.56
N ILE A 38 -9.82 3.51 -9.24
CA ILE A 38 -8.77 3.97 -10.15
C ILE A 38 -7.62 2.97 -10.22
N GLU A 39 -6.82 3.09 -11.28
CA GLU A 39 -5.61 2.30 -11.47
C GLU A 39 -4.39 3.22 -11.35
N TRP A 40 -3.32 2.76 -10.69
CA TRP A 40 -2.09 3.53 -10.50
C TRP A 40 -0.87 2.75 -10.97
N GLY A 41 -0.14 3.32 -11.94
CA GLY A 41 1.11 2.75 -12.45
C GLY A 41 0.96 1.77 -13.63
N THR A 42 -0.14 1.80 -14.37
CA THR A 42 -0.43 0.87 -15.48
C THR A 42 0.51 0.98 -16.68
N ASP A 43 1.08 2.17 -16.88
CA ASP A 43 1.71 2.53 -18.16
C ASP A 43 3.25 2.56 -18.10
N PHE A 44 3.83 2.27 -16.94
CA PHE A 44 5.28 2.26 -16.76
C PHE A 44 5.74 1.19 -15.78
N HIS A 45 6.99 0.79 -15.93
CA HIS A 45 7.66 -0.11 -15.01
C HIS A 45 8.27 0.65 -13.84
N THR A 46 8.21 0.06 -12.66
CA THR A 46 8.74 0.56 -11.39
C THR A 46 9.63 -0.50 -10.79
N ASP A 47 10.90 -0.18 -10.63
CA ASP A 47 11.80 -1.03 -9.87
C ASP A 47 11.32 -1.15 -8.42
N TYR A 48 11.52 -2.31 -7.80
CA TYR A 48 11.17 -2.53 -6.38
C TYR A 48 11.75 -1.44 -5.46
N ARG A 49 12.91 -0.91 -5.82
CA ARG A 49 13.58 0.18 -5.09
C ARG A 49 12.76 1.48 -5.04
N ASP A 50 11.97 1.73 -6.07
CA ASP A 50 11.23 2.97 -6.25
C ASP A 50 9.79 2.91 -5.73
N LEU A 51 9.36 1.76 -5.20
CA LEU A 51 8.02 1.59 -4.61
C LEU A 51 7.69 2.60 -3.50
N PRO A 52 8.61 2.99 -2.60
CA PRO A 52 8.33 4.05 -1.62
C PRO A 52 7.99 5.39 -2.28
N THR A 53 8.72 5.76 -3.34
CA THR A 53 8.46 6.98 -4.09
C THR A 53 7.14 6.88 -4.86
N LYS A 54 6.89 5.76 -5.55
CA LYS A 54 5.62 5.52 -6.27
C LYS A 54 4.40 5.57 -5.35
N THR A 55 4.50 5.02 -4.14
CA THR A 55 3.44 5.07 -3.12
C THR A 55 3.19 6.49 -2.64
N GLN A 56 4.26 7.25 -2.37
CA GLN A 56 4.13 8.66 -1.98
C GLN A 56 3.51 9.50 -3.10
N GLU A 57 3.91 9.30 -4.36
CA GLU A 57 3.35 9.99 -5.52
C GLU A 57 1.87 9.65 -5.76
N MET A 58 1.50 8.37 -5.58
CA MET A 58 0.10 7.92 -5.62
C MET A 58 -0.75 8.70 -4.61
N MET A 59 -0.33 8.71 -3.34
CA MET A 59 -1.10 9.36 -2.28
C MET A 59 -1.17 10.88 -2.48
N LYS A 60 -0.06 11.49 -2.93
CA LYS A 60 -0.04 12.91 -3.30
C LYS A 60 -1.08 13.21 -4.39
N TRP A 61 -0.98 12.52 -5.53
CA TRP A 61 -1.87 12.79 -6.65
C TRP A 61 -3.34 12.54 -6.28
N CYS A 62 -3.63 11.44 -5.60
CA CYS A 62 -4.99 11.13 -5.15
C CYS A 62 -5.53 12.24 -4.24
N SER A 63 -4.80 12.60 -3.18
CA SER A 63 -5.23 13.62 -2.22
C SER A 63 -5.47 15.01 -2.84
N GLU A 64 -4.73 15.34 -3.90
CA GLU A 64 -4.82 16.63 -4.61
C GLU A 64 -5.91 16.65 -5.70
N ASN A 65 -6.30 15.49 -6.25
CA ASN A 65 -7.13 15.42 -7.46
C ASN A 65 -8.46 14.66 -7.26
N LYS A 66 -8.66 14.00 -6.13
CA LYS A 66 -9.83 13.15 -5.86
C LYS A 66 -10.57 13.56 -4.59
N GLU A 67 -11.88 13.32 -4.61
CA GLU A 67 -12.74 13.49 -3.43
C GLU A 67 -13.02 12.13 -2.78
N TYR A 68 -12.42 11.91 -1.62
CA TYR A 68 -12.65 10.72 -0.80
C TYR A 68 -12.46 11.07 0.68
N ASP A 69 -13.01 10.23 1.55
CA ASP A 69 -12.72 10.25 2.99
C ASP A 69 -11.56 9.29 3.29
N TYR A 70 -11.52 8.14 2.60
CA TYR A 70 -10.49 7.12 2.74
C TYR A 70 -9.98 6.61 1.38
N LEU A 71 -8.67 6.36 1.30
CA LEU A 71 -8.01 5.72 0.17
C LEU A 71 -7.73 4.27 0.53
N VAL A 72 -8.19 3.33 -0.28
CA VAL A 72 -7.85 1.91 -0.19
C VAL A 72 -6.78 1.62 -1.23
N LYS A 73 -5.57 1.26 -0.82
CA LYS A 73 -4.52 0.78 -1.70
C LYS A 73 -4.64 -0.74 -1.81
N CYS A 74 -4.67 -1.27 -3.03
CA CYS A 74 -4.70 -2.71 -3.26
C CYS A 74 -3.74 -3.11 -4.38
N ASP A 75 -2.87 -4.08 -4.15
CA ASP A 75 -2.09 -4.68 -5.25
C ASP A 75 -3.00 -5.46 -6.20
N ASP A 76 -2.69 -5.40 -7.49
CA ASP A 76 -3.32 -6.21 -8.54
C ASP A 76 -3.13 -7.73 -8.36
N THR A 77 -2.15 -8.16 -7.56
CA THR A 77 -1.89 -9.57 -7.24
C THR A 77 -2.59 -10.07 -5.98
N THR A 78 -3.33 -9.22 -5.27
CA THR A 78 -3.89 -9.55 -3.95
C THR A 78 -4.82 -10.75 -3.98
N PHE A 79 -5.71 -10.84 -4.97
CA PHE A 79 -6.67 -11.94 -5.11
C PHE A 79 -6.02 -13.32 -5.33
N MET A 80 -4.75 -13.35 -5.76
CA MET A 80 -4.00 -14.58 -5.98
C MET A 80 -3.43 -15.17 -4.69
N ARG A 81 -3.47 -14.41 -3.58
CA ARG A 81 -2.93 -14.87 -2.31
C ARG A 81 -3.93 -15.70 -1.54
N GLU A 82 -3.64 -17.00 -1.44
CA GLU A 82 -4.50 -17.97 -0.74
C GLU A 82 -4.79 -17.56 0.71
N ASP A 83 -3.78 -17.06 1.42
CA ASP A 83 -3.91 -16.68 2.82
C ASP A 83 -4.68 -15.38 3.04
N LEU A 84 -5.02 -14.66 1.97
CA LEU A 84 -5.86 -13.46 2.02
C LEU A 84 -7.27 -13.72 1.49
N LYS A 85 -7.57 -14.86 0.86
CA LYS A 85 -8.87 -15.08 0.19
C LYS A 85 -10.10 -14.94 1.08
N VAL A 86 -9.99 -15.35 2.35
CA VAL A 86 -11.09 -15.26 3.31
C VAL A 86 -11.31 -13.82 3.76
N ASP A 87 -10.23 -13.04 3.83
CA ASP A 87 -10.26 -11.67 4.34
C ASP A 87 -10.42 -10.62 3.23
N PHE A 88 -10.01 -10.92 2.00
CA PHE A 88 -10.13 -10.08 0.82
C PHE A 88 -11.48 -10.32 0.12
N VAL A 89 -12.54 -10.00 0.83
CA VAL A 89 -13.92 -10.03 0.35
C VAL A 89 -14.56 -8.66 0.52
N TYR A 90 -15.59 -8.36 -0.27
CA TYR A 90 -16.27 -7.06 -0.27
C TYR A 90 -16.70 -6.62 1.13
N ASP A 91 -17.29 -7.52 1.91
CA ASP A 91 -17.75 -7.22 3.27
C ASP A 91 -16.59 -6.82 4.19
N ASN A 92 -15.43 -7.45 4.06
CA ASN A 92 -14.24 -7.15 4.87
C ASN A 92 -13.48 -5.93 4.38
N VAL A 93 -13.49 -5.66 3.07
CA VAL A 93 -12.93 -4.42 2.51
C VAL A 93 -13.77 -3.22 2.92
N ASN A 94 -15.08 -3.40 3.00
CA ASN A 94 -15.99 -2.46 3.65
C ASN A 94 -15.82 -2.40 5.19
N ILE A 95 -15.04 -3.29 5.80
CA ILE A 95 -14.71 -3.27 7.24
C ILE A 95 -13.34 -2.63 7.52
N PHE A 96 -12.47 -2.39 6.52
CA PHE A 96 -11.29 -1.51 6.72
C PHE A 96 -11.68 -0.07 7.11
N ILE A 97 -12.98 0.22 7.05
CA ILE A 97 -13.70 1.39 7.53
C ILE A 97 -13.89 1.32 9.07
N HIS A 98 -12.81 1.08 9.82
CA HIS A 98 -12.82 1.17 11.28
C HIS A 98 -11.93 2.32 11.75
N HIS A 99 -12.36 2.97 12.84
CA HIS A 99 -11.83 4.21 13.40
C HIS A 99 -10.28 4.26 13.44
N GLY A 100 -9.68 5.00 12.51
CA GLY A 100 -8.25 5.26 12.48
C GLY A 100 -7.79 5.73 11.12
N ASP A 101 -6.63 6.39 11.09
CA ASP A 101 -6.08 6.92 9.84
C ASP A 101 -5.30 5.85 9.04
N TYR A 102 -5.09 4.65 9.58
CA TYR A 102 -4.36 3.55 8.93
C TYR A 102 -4.80 2.16 9.42
N CYS A 103 -5.31 1.32 8.52
CA CYS A 103 -5.75 -0.05 8.80
C CYS A 103 -5.56 -0.96 7.58
N GLY A 104 -5.51 -2.28 7.71
CA GLY A 104 -5.39 -3.19 6.56
C GLY A 104 -5.64 -4.66 6.91
N ILE A 105 -5.61 -5.52 5.89
CA ILE A 105 -6.01 -6.94 6.01
C ILE A 105 -5.05 -7.74 6.88
N LYS A 106 -3.74 -7.50 6.69
CA LYS A 106 -2.72 -8.35 7.26
C LYS A 106 -1.69 -7.55 8.01
N LYS A 107 -1.85 -7.46 9.33
CA LYS A 107 -0.85 -6.88 10.22
C LYS A 107 0.37 -7.80 10.30
N ARG A 108 1.56 -7.22 10.13
CA ARG A 108 2.87 -7.86 10.30
C ARG A 108 3.73 -7.02 11.22
N VAL A 109 4.83 -7.59 11.70
CA VAL A 109 5.89 -6.85 12.39
C VAL A 109 7.10 -6.85 11.47
N PHE A 110 7.65 -5.66 11.23
CA PHE A 110 8.91 -5.50 10.56
C PHE A 110 9.99 -5.36 11.62
N ASN A 111 10.95 -6.28 11.63
CA ASN A 111 12.20 -6.15 12.36
C ASN A 111 13.36 -6.60 11.45
N TYR A 112 14.59 -6.17 11.78
CA TYR A 112 15.76 -6.45 10.95
C TYR A 112 16.07 -7.94 10.84
N ASP A 113 15.83 -8.71 11.90
CA ASP A 113 16.24 -10.11 12.01
C ASP A 113 15.26 -11.10 11.35
N ASP A 114 14.09 -10.64 10.90
CA ASP A 114 13.05 -11.46 10.28
C ASP A 114 13.30 -11.77 8.78
N PHE A 115 12.44 -12.65 8.25
CA PHE A 115 12.29 -13.13 6.86
C PHE A 115 12.54 -12.08 5.75
N TYR A 116 12.39 -10.79 6.06
CA TYR A 116 12.62 -9.71 5.11
C TYR A 116 14.04 -9.70 4.54
N ILE A 117 15.06 -10.21 5.23
CA ILE A 117 16.42 -10.32 4.67
C ILE A 117 16.44 -11.22 3.42
N GLU A 118 15.81 -12.39 3.47
CA GLU A 118 15.83 -13.33 2.35
C GLU A 118 14.98 -12.79 1.19
N TRP A 119 13.80 -12.26 1.47
CA TRP A 119 12.98 -11.61 0.45
C TRP A 119 13.72 -10.45 -0.23
N TYR A 120 14.38 -9.58 0.55
CA TYR A 120 15.12 -8.42 0.05
C TYR A 120 16.29 -8.82 -0.86
N LYS A 121 17.02 -9.87 -0.46
CA LYS A 121 18.08 -10.49 -1.28
C LYS A 121 17.53 -11.08 -2.56
N ASN A 122 16.43 -11.81 -2.50
CA ASN A 122 15.78 -12.42 -3.67
C ASN A 122 15.26 -11.38 -4.68
N LYS A 123 14.97 -10.16 -4.23
CA LYS A 123 14.62 -9.03 -5.10
C LYS A 123 15.82 -8.26 -5.63
N GLY A 124 17.05 -8.67 -5.32
CA GLY A 124 18.27 -8.01 -5.79
C GLY A 124 18.50 -6.62 -5.17
N LEU A 125 17.89 -6.34 -4.01
CA LEU A 125 17.93 -5.01 -3.40
C LEU A 125 19.21 -4.74 -2.60
N GLY A 126 20.08 -5.73 -2.47
CA GLY A 126 21.37 -5.64 -1.78
C GLY A 126 21.25 -5.97 -0.30
N GLU A 127 21.93 -5.21 0.55
CA GLU A 127 21.88 -5.35 2.01
C GLU A 127 20.90 -4.35 2.62
N LEU A 128 20.13 -4.80 3.62
CA LEU A 128 19.25 -3.95 4.40
C LEU A 128 20.07 -2.98 5.26
N ASP A 129 19.70 -1.70 5.23
CA ASP A 129 20.28 -0.70 6.12
C ASP A 129 19.80 -0.90 7.55
N LYS A 130 20.67 -1.49 8.37
CA LYS A 130 20.36 -1.81 9.77
C LYS A 130 19.87 -0.60 10.57
N SER A 131 20.53 0.55 10.41
CA SER A 131 20.19 1.73 11.19
C SER A 131 18.79 2.26 10.89
N LEU A 132 18.39 2.26 9.61
CA LEU A 132 17.04 2.65 9.24
C LEU A 132 16.02 1.57 9.61
N SER A 133 16.38 0.29 9.49
CA SER A 133 15.50 -0.80 9.91
C SER A 133 15.21 -0.79 11.41
N ASP A 134 16.22 -0.48 12.24
CA ASP A 134 16.05 -0.38 13.70
C ASP A 134 15.07 0.75 14.07
N ILE A 135 15.16 1.89 13.36
CA ILE A 135 14.24 3.04 13.53
C ILE A 135 12.83 2.70 13.00
N ALA A 136 12.76 2.04 11.85
CA ALA A 136 11.50 1.69 11.20
C ALA A 136 10.84 0.43 11.80
N ASN A 137 11.44 -0.19 12.82
CA ASN A 137 10.92 -1.36 13.50
C ASN A 137 9.52 -1.08 14.05
N GLY A 138 8.61 -2.04 13.86
CA GLY A 138 7.24 -1.92 14.35
C GLY A 138 6.26 -2.68 13.46
N TYR A 139 4.98 -2.57 13.80
CA TYR A 139 3.96 -3.20 12.97
C TYR A 139 3.79 -2.44 11.66
N PHE A 140 3.28 -3.10 10.62
CA PHE A 140 2.78 -2.49 9.40
C PHE A 140 1.69 -3.40 8.83
N TYR A 141 0.89 -2.91 7.88
CA TYR A 141 -0.01 -3.75 7.11
C TYR A 141 0.69 -4.20 5.82
N ASP A 142 0.69 -5.51 5.55
CA ASP A 142 1.29 -6.02 4.32
C ASP A 142 0.61 -5.36 3.11
N GLY A 143 1.41 -4.83 2.18
CA GLY A 143 0.96 -3.90 1.15
C GLY A 143 -0.07 -4.42 0.18
N LYS A 144 -0.55 -5.64 0.36
CA LYS A 144 -1.56 -6.22 -0.50
C LYS A 144 -2.86 -5.45 -0.41
N CYS A 145 -3.31 -5.10 0.79
CA CYS A 145 -4.45 -4.20 0.92
C CYS A 145 -4.47 -3.47 2.27
N TYR A 146 -4.48 -2.14 2.21
CA TYR A 146 -4.66 -1.28 3.37
C TYR A 146 -5.44 -0.02 3.01
N THR A 147 -5.96 0.64 4.03
CA THR A 147 -6.74 1.86 3.96
C THR A 147 -6.06 2.96 4.76
N VAL A 148 -6.07 4.18 4.23
CA VAL A 148 -5.61 5.39 4.91
C VAL A 148 -6.67 6.49 4.82
N SER A 149 -6.77 7.35 5.84
CA SER A 149 -7.62 8.54 5.75
C SER A 149 -7.07 9.54 4.72
N LYS A 150 -7.92 10.45 4.24
CA LYS A 150 -7.48 11.52 3.34
C LYS A 150 -6.43 12.44 3.95
N ASP A 151 -6.55 12.76 5.24
CA ASP A 151 -5.58 13.62 5.90
C ASP A 151 -4.21 12.94 6.00
N PHE A 152 -4.20 11.64 6.30
CA PHE A 152 -2.96 10.87 6.36
C PHE A 152 -2.36 10.62 4.97
N SER A 153 -3.17 10.30 3.95
CA SER A 153 -2.69 10.17 2.57
C SER A 153 -2.11 11.49 2.06
N TYR A 154 -2.75 12.62 2.36
CA TYR A 154 -2.26 13.95 2.05
C TYR A 154 -0.91 14.22 2.72
N PHE A 155 -0.79 13.88 4.01
CA PHE A 155 0.44 14.05 4.76
C PHE A 155 1.59 13.24 4.15
N ILE A 156 1.38 11.93 3.88
CA ILE A 156 2.36 11.08 3.18
C ILE A 156 2.72 11.71 1.83
N GLY A 157 1.74 12.24 1.10
CA GLY A 157 1.91 12.95 -0.16
C GLY A 157 2.87 14.16 -0.07
N GLN A 158 3.08 14.74 1.11
CA GLN A 158 4.07 15.81 1.33
C GLN A 158 5.47 15.28 1.72
N GLN A 159 5.61 13.99 2.10
CA GLN A 159 6.84 13.41 2.62
C GLN A 159 7.84 12.94 1.55
N ARG A 160 8.10 13.77 0.54
CA ARG A 160 9.07 13.43 -0.54
C ARG A 160 10.49 13.17 -0.03
N GLY A 161 10.88 13.82 1.07
CA GLY A 161 12.19 13.60 1.70
C GLY A 161 12.30 12.19 2.29
N ILE A 162 11.28 11.76 3.02
CA ILE A 162 11.21 10.42 3.63
C ILE A 162 11.13 9.35 2.55
N SER A 163 10.30 9.53 1.51
CA SER A 163 10.19 8.55 0.43
C SER A 163 11.53 8.30 -0.27
N LYS A 164 12.32 9.35 -0.51
CA LYS A 164 13.68 9.23 -1.05
C LYS A 164 14.64 8.49 -0.11
N ILE A 165 14.54 8.71 1.20
CA ILE A 165 15.36 7.99 2.20
C ILE A 165 15.01 6.50 2.14
N PHE A 166 13.73 6.15 2.14
CA PHE A 166 13.27 4.77 2.05
C PHE A 166 13.67 4.14 0.74
N THR A 167 13.42 4.78 -0.41
CA THR A 167 13.87 4.30 -1.73
C THR A 167 15.37 3.99 -1.76
N LYS A 168 16.21 4.82 -1.12
CA LYS A 168 17.66 4.60 -1.14
C LYS A 168 18.13 3.50 -0.18
N ARG A 169 17.46 3.33 0.97
CA ARG A 169 18.04 2.61 2.12
C ARG A 169 17.24 1.38 2.58
N LEU A 170 15.93 1.32 2.32
CA LEU A 170 15.06 0.25 2.81
C LEU A 170 14.11 -0.31 1.76
N SER A 171 13.73 0.42 0.72
CA SER A 171 12.96 -0.05 -0.45
C SER A 171 11.65 -0.79 -0.14
N ILE A 172 11.06 -0.60 1.04
CA ILE A 172 9.79 -1.23 1.43
C ILE A 172 8.79 -0.12 1.74
N GLU A 173 7.83 0.07 0.83
CA GLU A 173 6.85 1.15 0.86
C GLU A 173 5.85 1.01 2.02
N ASP A 174 5.44 -0.20 2.37
CA ASP A 174 4.45 -0.39 3.43
C ASP A 174 5.05 -0.09 4.81
N VAL A 175 6.33 -0.41 4.98
CA VAL A 175 7.10 -0.04 6.17
C VAL A 175 7.28 1.47 6.21
N MET A 176 7.44 2.15 5.07
CA MET A 176 7.46 3.62 5.01
C MET A 176 6.12 4.21 5.48
N VAL A 177 4.99 3.73 4.93
CA VAL A 177 3.66 4.21 5.31
C VAL A 177 3.45 4.03 6.80
N SER A 178 3.75 2.84 7.33
CA SER A 178 3.58 2.60 8.76
C SER A 178 4.57 3.38 9.62
N PHE A 179 5.81 3.56 9.20
CA PHE A 179 6.79 4.38 9.91
C PHE A 179 6.25 5.81 10.06
N ILE A 180 5.79 6.42 8.95
CA ILE A 180 5.22 7.77 8.99
C ILE A 180 3.99 7.82 9.91
N TYR A 181 3.12 6.81 9.88
CA TYR A 181 1.95 6.73 10.75
C TYR A 181 2.33 6.79 12.24
N ARG A 182 3.28 5.94 12.65
CA ARG A 182 3.70 5.84 14.06
C ARG A 182 4.36 7.13 14.53
N GLU A 183 5.23 7.72 13.72
CA GLU A 183 5.88 9.00 14.06
C GLU A 183 4.89 10.18 14.16
N MET A 184 3.69 10.06 13.57
CA MET A 184 2.64 11.09 13.67
C MET A 184 1.70 10.89 14.86
N TYR A 185 1.37 9.64 15.19
CA TYR A 185 0.21 9.32 16.01
C TYR A 185 0.50 8.40 17.22
N GLU A 186 1.67 7.77 17.27
CA GLU A 186 2.09 6.92 18.38
C GLU A 186 3.23 7.61 19.15
N ASP A 187 2.86 8.30 20.24
CA ASP A 187 3.80 8.81 21.26
C ASP A 187 4.46 7.67 22.06
#